data_AF-A0A956Z2B5-F1
#
_entry.id   AF-A0A956Z2B5-F1
#
_cell.length_a   1.000
_cell.length_b   1.000
_cell.length_c   1.000
_cell.angle_alpha   90.00
_cell.angle_beta   90.00
_cell.angle_gamma   90.00
#
_symmetry.space_group_name_H-M   'P 1'
#
loop_
_entity.id
_entity.type
_entity.pdbx_description
1 polymer ?
#
loop_
_entity_poly.entity_id
_entity_poly.type
_entity_poly.pdbx_seq_one_letter_code
_entity_poly.pdbx_strand_id
1 'polypeptide(L)'
;MPVMTSRERMLTALTGGVPDRLPVTTHHVMLSFLDRYLDGVSYHDFFDRFGLDAYVWTVPYKPDTAKGEYYDPNQTSTHPLDHTHRVTSDNWRIEAETLPDPEYRTTRYR
;
A
#
# COMPACT_ATOMS: atom_id res chain seq x y z
N MET A 1 -14.48 -25.68 16.67
CA MET A 1 -13.21 -24.94 16.69
C MET A 1 -13.48 -23.55 17.26
N PRO A 2 -12.63 -23.01 18.15
CA PRO A 2 -12.73 -21.60 18.54
C PRO A 2 -12.55 -20.68 17.33
N VAL A 3 -13.23 -19.53 17.33
CA VAL A 3 -13.11 -18.52 16.27
C VAL A 3 -11.73 -17.87 16.34
N MET A 4 -10.98 -17.89 15.24
CA MET A 4 -9.68 -17.26 15.13
C MET A 4 -9.81 -15.80 14.65
N THR A 5 -8.91 -14.94 15.11
CA THR A 5 -8.69 -13.62 14.50
C THR A 5 -8.06 -13.75 13.11
N SER A 6 -8.08 -12.69 12.30
CA SER A 6 -7.41 -12.68 10.98
C SER A 6 -5.93 -13.03 11.08
N ARG A 7 -5.24 -12.52 12.10
CA ARG A 7 -3.82 -12.81 12.36
C ARG A 7 -3.59 -14.27 12.69
N GLU A 8 -4.36 -14.82 13.64
CA GLU A 8 -4.22 -16.22 14.05
C GLU A 8 -4.48 -17.17 12.88
N ARG A 9 -5.57 -16.92 12.13
CA ARG A 9 -5.94 -17.72 10.96
C ARG A 9 -4.82 -17.76 9.91
N MET A 10 -4.26 -16.59 9.58
CA MET A 10 -3.16 -16.49 8.62
C MET A 10 -1.90 -17.21 9.12
N LEU A 11 -1.51 -16.98 10.37
CA LEU A 11 -0.32 -17.63 10.93
C LEU A 11 -0.48 -19.15 11.01
N THR A 12 -1.64 -19.66 11.44
CA THR A 12 -1.93 -21.10 11.46
C THR A 12 -1.80 -21.70 10.05
N ALA A 13 -2.36 -21.06 9.03
CA ALA A 13 -2.23 -21.51 7.64
C ALA A 13 -0.76 -21.51 7.16
N LEU A 14 -0.02 -20.42 7.42
CA LEU A 14 1.39 -20.29 7.00
C LEU A 14 2.32 -21.31 7.68
N THR A 15 2.00 -21.75 8.90
CA THR A 15 2.77 -22.77 9.62
C THR A 15 2.29 -24.20 9.37
N GLY A 16 1.37 -24.41 8.41
CA GLY A 16 0.86 -25.74 8.03
C GLY A 16 -0.17 -26.35 9.00
N GLY A 17 -0.76 -25.54 9.87
CA GLY A 17 -1.87 -25.97 10.73
C GLY A 17 -3.22 -25.94 10.01
N VAL A 18 -4.29 -26.32 10.73
CA VAL A 18 -5.67 -26.25 10.23
C VAL A 18 -6.39 -25.06 10.86
N PRO A 19 -6.55 -23.93 10.13
CA PRO A 19 -7.30 -22.79 10.63
C PRO A 19 -8.80 -23.10 10.75
N ASP A 20 -9.54 -22.26 11.46
CA ASP A 20 -11.01 -22.36 11.61
C ASP A 20 -11.78 -22.22 10.28
N ARG A 21 -11.21 -21.48 9.31
CA ARG A 21 -11.58 -21.44 7.88
C ARG A 21 -10.38 -21.05 7.04
N LEU A 22 -10.46 -21.23 5.71
CA LEU A 22 -9.42 -20.71 4.80
C LEU A 22 -9.28 -19.18 4.97
N PRO A 23 -8.07 -18.65 5.26
CA PRO A 23 -7.85 -17.21 5.28
C PRO A 23 -8.00 -16.60 3.88
N VAL A 24 -8.64 -15.45 3.78
CA VAL A 24 -8.93 -14.75 2.52
C VAL A 24 -8.62 -13.27 2.67
N THR A 25 -7.78 -12.72 1.80
CA THR A 25 -7.42 -11.29 1.79
C THR A 25 -7.22 -10.80 0.35
N THR A 26 -6.93 -9.51 0.15
CA THR A 26 -6.69 -8.91 -1.18
C THR A 26 -5.30 -8.26 -1.27
N HIS A 27 -4.74 -8.22 -2.48
CA HIS A 27 -3.51 -7.47 -2.78
C HIS A 27 -3.85 -5.98 -2.97
N HIS A 28 -3.99 -5.29 -1.85
CA HIS A 28 -4.54 -3.94 -1.72
C HIS A 28 -6.03 -3.83 -2.11
N VAL A 29 -6.65 -2.70 -1.76
CA VAL A 29 -7.95 -2.27 -2.30
C VAL A 29 -7.82 -0.84 -2.80
N MET A 30 -8.26 -0.55 -4.02
CA MET A 30 -8.06 0.78 -4.57
C MET A 30 -8.89 1.81 -3.80
N LEU A 31 -8.26 2.92 -3.37
CA LEU A 31 -8.97 4.01 -2.70
C LEU A 31 -10.15 4.53 -3.54
N SER A 32 -9.93 4.67 -4.85
CA SER A 32 -11.00 5.09 -5.78
C SER A 32 -12.18 4.11 -5.83
N PHE A 33 -11.98 2.83 -5.53
CA PHE A 33 -13.08 1.86 -5.41
C PHE A 33 -13.85 2.07 -4.11
N LEU A 34 -13.14 2.28 -2.99
CA LEU A 34 -13.75 2.59 -1.70
C LEU A 34 -14.59 3.87 -1.79
N ASP A 35 -14.04 4.93 -2.39
CA ASP A 35 -14.70 6.24 -2.51
C ASP A 35 -15.92 6.19 -3.44
N ARG A 36 -15.83 5.50 -4.59
CA ARG A 36 -16.88 5.52 -5.61
C ARG A 36 -18.01 4.53 -5.36
N TYR A 37 -17.72 3.39 -4.73
CA TYR A 37 -18.66 2.27 -4.66
C TYR A 37 -18.99 1.83 -3.24
N LEU A 38 -18.28 2.34 -2.22
CA LEU A 38 -18.49 1.98 -0.83
C LEU A 38 -18.53 3.21 0.08
N ASP A 39 -19.01 4.35 -0.41
CA ASP A 39 -19.24 5.58 0.36
C ASP A 39 -18.01 6.09 1.14
N GLY A 40 -16.81 5.83 0.63
CA GLY A 40 -15.55 6.28 1.26
C GLY A 40 -15.21 5.56 2.57
N VAL A 41 -15.70 4.33 2.76
CA VAL A 41 -15.33 3.51 3.93
C VAL A 41 -13.83 3.32 4.06
N SER A 42 -13.35 3.15 5.29
CA SER A 42 -11.94 2.87 5.52
C SER A 42 -11.52 1.50 5.00
N TYR A 43 -10.22 1.27 4.87
CA TYR A 43 -9.66 -0.05 4.57
C TYR A 43 -10.13 -1.12 5.57
N HIS A 44 -10.23 -0.79 6.85
CA HIS A 44 -10.66 -1.74 7.88
C HIS A 44 -12.16 -2.06 7.74
N ASP A 45 -12.98 -1.05 7.53
CA ASP A 45 -14.42 -1.22 7.30
C ASP A 45 -14.70 -2.10 6.07
N PHE A 46 -13.86 -2.03 5.02
CA PHE A 46 -13.93 -2.94 3.88
C PHE A 46 -13.78 -4.40 4.31
N PHE A 47 -12.76 -4.74 5.09
CA PHE A 47 -12.55 -6.12 5.55
C PHE A 47 -13.70 -6.61 6.43
N ASP A 48 -14.18 -5.76 7.34
CA ASP A 48 -15.30 -6.08 8.22
C ASP A 48 -16.60 -6.30 7.41
N ARG A 49 -16.87 -5.43 6.44
CA ARG A 49 -18.07 -5.50 5.58
C ARG A 49 -18.14 -6.79 4.76
N PHE A 50 -17.00 -7.28 4.29
CA PHE A 50 -16.93 -8.47 3.43
C PHE A 50 -16.53 -9.75 4.19
N GLY A 51 -16.29 -9.68 5.50
CA GLY A 51 -15.87 -10.83 6.32
C GLY A 51 -14.49 -11.38 5.94
N LEU A 52 -13.64 -10.54 5.36
CA LEU A 52 -12.30 -10.90 4.90
C LEU A 52 -11.27 -10.75 6.01
N ASP A 53 -10.12 -11.39 5.84
CA ASP A 53 -8.99 -11.28 6.76
C ASP A 53 -8.20 -10.01 6.49
N ALA A 54 -8.27 -9.07 7.44
CA ALA A 54 -7.59 -7.79 7.34
C ALA A 54 -6.07 -7.96 7.28
N TYR A 55 -5.46 -7.30 6.29
CA TYR A 55 -4.01 -7.17 6.17
C TYR A 55 -3.64 -5.70 6.02
N VAL A 56 -2.62 -5.27 6.76
CA VAL A 56 -2.05 -3.94 6.60
C VAL A 56 -0.79 -4.09 5.77
N TRP A 57 -0.87 -3.68 4.51
CA TRP A 57 0.31 -3.53 3.67
C TRP A 57 1.13 -2.38 4.23
N THR A 58 2.42 -2.60 4.46
CA THR A 58 3.34 -1.54 4.92
C THR A 58 4.54 -1.52 3.99
N VAL A 59 5.07 -0.33 3.73
CA VAL A 59 6.27 -0.15 2.90
C VAL A 59 7.36 0.54 3.74
N PRO A 60 7.89 -0.11 4.79
CA PRO A 60 8.82 0.51 5.71
C PRO A 60 10.24 0.53 5.12
N TYR A 61 10.61 1.63 4.49
CA TYR A 61 12.00 1.89 4.09
C TYR A 61 12.44 3.30 4.48
N LYS A 62 13.76 3.48 4.55
CA LYS A 62 14.44 4.74 4.88
C LYS A 62 15.73 4.85 4.09
N PRO A 63 16.27 6.06 3.86
CA PRO A 63 17.56 6.23 3.22
C PRO A 63 18.70 5.67 4.08
N ASP A 64 19.67 5.05 3.42
CA ASP A 64 20.98 4.72 3.97
C ASP A 64 21.95 5.89 3.74
N THR A 65 22.06 6.77 4.74
CA THR A 65 22.92 7.95 4.66
C THR A 65 24.40 7.60 4.49
N ALA A 66 24.84 6.40 4.90
CA ALA A 66 26.21 5.95 4.69
C ALA A 66 26.54 5.69 3.21
N LYS A 67 25.51 5.47 2.38
CA LYS A 67 25.61 5.31 0.92
C LYS A 67 25.29 6.59 0.15
N GLY A 68 25.11 7.72 0.85
CA GLY A 68 24.71 8.98 0.23
C GLY A 68 23.26 9.00 -0.22
N GLU A 69 22.41 8.15 0.34
CA GLU A 69 20.96 8.18 0.08
C GLU A 69 20.27 9.24 0.96
N TYR A 70 19.20 9.82 0.42
CA TYR A 70 18.37 10.80 1.09
C TYR A 70 16.92 10.71 0.59
N TYR A 71 15.98 11.27 1.36
CA TYR A 71 14.62 11.43 0.88
C TYR A 71 14.57 12.46 -0.26
N ASP A 72 13.84 12.12 -1.32
CA ASP A 72 13.68 12.99 -2.50
C ASP A 72 13.14 14.38 -2.11
N PRO A 73 13.94 15.45 -2.25
CA PRO A 73 13.51 16.79 -1.87
C PRO A 73 12.46 17.37 -2.84
N ASN A 74 12.30 16.79 -4.03
CA ASN A 74 11.35 17.23 -5.05
C ASN A 74 9.99 16.54 -4.92
N GLN A 75 9.86 15.54 -4.04
CA GLN A 75 8.59 14.89 -3.79
C GLN A 75 7.69 15.78 -2.91
N THR A 76 6.67 16.40 -3.52
CA THR A 76 5.74 17.31 -2.83
C THR A 76 4.59 16.60 -2.11
N SER A 77 4.35 15.31 -2.39
CA SER A 77 3.32 14.51 -1.74
C SER A 77 3.67 13.01 -1.74
N THR A 78 3.24 12.28 -0.71
CA THR A 78 3.33 10.82 -0.65
C THR A 78 2.04 10.19 -1.17
N HIS A 79 2.16 9.24 -2.11
CA HIS A 79 1.00 8.48 -2.52
C HIS A 79 0.54 7.59 -1.34
N PRO A 80 -0.77 7.39 -1.12
CA PRO A 80 -1.25 6.54 -0.03
C PRO A 80 -0.71 5.11 -0.04
N LEU A 81 -0.24 4.61 -1.20
CA LEU A 81 0.41 3.29 -1.33
C LEU A 81 1.93 3.32 -1.11
N ASP A 82 2.58 4.48 -1.15
CA ASP A 82 4.04 4.58 -0.95
C ASP A 82 4.42 4.58 0.53
N HIS A 83 3.50 5.00 1.42
CA HIS A 83 3.61 5.05 2.88
C HIS A 83 4.77 5.92 3.44
N THR A 84 5.73 6.35 2.61
CA THR A 84 6.89 7.16 2.94
C THR A 84 7.41 7.90 1.69
N HIS A 85 8.38 8.81 1.88
CA HIS A 85 9.05 9.50 0.78
C HIS A 85 10.00 8.56 0.04
N ARG A 86 10.09 8.74 -1.27
CA ARG A 86 11.05 8.07 -2.15
C ARG A 86 12.46 8.33 -1.66
N VAL A 87 13.30 7.31 -1.78
CA VAL A 87 14.73 7.42 -1.50
C VAL A 87 15.48 7.59 -2.82
N THR A 88 16.35 8.60 -2.87
CA THR A 88 17.21 8.94 -4.00
C THR A 88 18.66 9.06 -3.54
N SER A 89 19.60 9.12 -4.49
CA SER A 89 21.00 9.44 -4.24
C SER A 89 21.52 10.33 -5.37
N ASP A 90 22.79 10.72 -5.31
CA ASP A 90 23.35 11.54 -6.37
C ASP A 90 23.45 10.83 -7.73
N ASN A 91 23.49 9.49 -7.73
CA ASN A 91 23.58 8.64 -8.92
C ASN A 91 22.24 8.01 -9.32
N TRP A 92 21.18 8.15 -8.52
CA TRP A 92 19.85 7.61 -8.79
C TRP A 92 18.76 8.60 -8.35
N ARG A 93 18.08 9.19 -9.33
CA ARG A 93 17.06 10.24 -9.13
C ARG A 93 15.87 9.93 -10.04
N ILE A 94 14.69 10.41 -9.64
CA ILE A 94 13.49 10.36 -10.47
C ILE A 94 12.98 11.79 -10.60
N GLU A 95 12.92 12.29 -11.81
CA GLU A 95 12.32 13.59 -12.11
C GLU A 95 10.94 13.38 -12.74
N ALA A 96 9.98 14.20 -12.34
CA ALA A 96 8.63 14.16 -12.89
C ALA A 96 8.22 15.57 -13.34
N GLU A 97 7.69 15.67 -14.56
CA GLU A 97 7.13 16.91 -15.08
C GLU A 97 5.74 16.66 -15.66
N THR A 98 4.81 17.58 -15.35
CA THR A 98 3.47 17.56 -15.92
C THR A 98 3.55 18.09 -17.34
N LEU A 99 2.99 17.33 -18.29
CA LEU A 99 2.89 17.74 -19.69
C LEU A 99 1.50 18.31 -19.97
N PRO A 100 1.40 19.32 -20.86
CA PRO A 100 0.12 19.82 -21.30
C PRO A 100 -0.58 18.75 -22.15
N ASP A 101 -1.74 18.32 -21.71
CA ASP A 101 -2.63 17.43 -22.44
C ASP A 101 -4.08 17.89 -22.20
N PRO A 102 -4.89 18.04 -23.26
CA PRO A 102 -6.23 18.60 -23.14
C PRO A 102 -7.25 17.65 -22.50
N GLU A 103 -6.96 16.35 -22.42
CA GLU A 103 -7.93 15.33 -22.04
C GLU A 103 -7.49 14.54 -20.78
N TYR A 104 -6.20 14.25 -20.64
CA TYR A 104 -5.69 13.40 -19.58
C TYR A 104 -4.62 14.08 -18.73
N ARG A 105 -4.51 13.67 -17.47
CA ARG A 105 -3.36 14.02 -16.64
C ARG A 105 -2.14 13.25 -17.14
N THR A 106 -1.21 13.94 -17.79
CA THR A 106 0.00 13.34 -18.38
C THR A 106 1.25 13.77 -17.62
N THR A 107 2.03 12.80 -17.16
CA THR A 107 3.31 13.01 -16.46
C THR A 107 4.44 12.29 -17.19
N ARG A 108 5.52 13.00 -17.50
CA ARG A 108 6.77 12.40 -18.00
C ARG A 108 7.73 12.18 -16.83
N TYR A 109 8.35 11.00 -16.80
CA TYR A 109 9.39 10.63 -15.84
C TYR A 109 10.76 10.57 -16.54
N ARG A 110 11.81 11.02 -15.86
CA ARG A 110 13.21 10.93 -16.28
C ARG A 110 14.08 10.36 -15.18
#